data_AF-A0A6A5GEF9-F1
#
_entry.id   AF-A0A6A5GEF9-F1
#
_cell.length_a   1.000
_cell.length_b   1.000
_cell.length_c   1.000
_cell.angle_alpha   90.00
_cell.angle_beta   90.00
_cell.angle_gamma   90.00
#
_symmetry.space_group_name_H-M   'P 1'
#
loop_
_entity.id
_entity.type
_entity.pdbx_description
1 polymer ?
#
loop_
_entity_poly.entity_id
_entity_poly.type
_entity_poly.pdbx_seq_one_letter_code
_entity_poly.pdbx_strand_id
1 'polypeptide(L)'
;MVVPPIPVDDDYNYDLTSAELDDLYNFDDSNYDPSDYSILDDYPELDYSTINILEDSVTVNVNLQALALLFNIFHFIILTRKPLRSNAIFMYMIAICLSDILNFSLCNYDPYLPYTLTAIPRKTVIDDETYYCLKTKWEAINAEGQILSTLFEITKRLSIWLSIIMSFIRTIAVIFPMSDRVQNVATVKWTLIIILIVMVIWIIFHTWFIFWFLRIHWLPDVMPKNVCPPQPKNEIDRYVVVAPLALDEKLSKYLNIPEIILKFLPFIIYPILTIALLIQIHSYKKKRQKSVSTEKKSDNTSKLVLFMTITFMLSEGLGGVDAIIQYTLLFWMKLNMKNNNLLAYIEICRNQYPLLRTINILSHCIVCLLMSAQYRDATKSLFCCCKKEEPWKSAGTVVRKSTSVSKTSLGAVG
;
A
#
# COMPACT_ATOMS: atom_id res chain seq x y z
N MET A 1 -26.19 -8.64 10.91
CA MET A 1 -26.98 -8.43 9.68
C MET A 1 -26.86 -9.68 8.86
N VAL A 2 -27.93 -10.47 8.78
CA VAL A 2 -27.99 -11.70 7.99
C VAL A 2 -28.34 -11.27 6.56
N VAL A 3 -27.40 -11.39 5.64
CA VAL A 3 -27.64 -11.26 4.20
C VAL A 3 -28.21 -12.61 3.74
N PRO A 4 -29.31 -12.63 2.96
CA PRO A 4 -29.96 -13.88 2.60
C PRO A 4 -29.04 -14.80 1.77
N PRO A 5 -29.27 -16.13 1.80
CA PRO A 5 -28.57 -17.05 0.92
C PRO A 5 -28.87 -16.67 -0.53
N ILE A 6 -27.83 -16.65 -1.35
CA ILE A 6 -27.96 -16.41 -2.79
C ILE A 6 -28.66 -17.64 -3.37
N PRO A 7 -29.82 -17.50 -4.04
CA PRO A 7 -30.34 -18.57 -4.87
C PRO A 7 -29.32 -18.77 -5.98
N VAL A 8 -28.71 -19.95 -6.00
CA VAL A 8 -28.09 -20.46 -7.21
C VAL A 8 -29.28 -20.86 -8.06
N ASP A 9 -29.73 -19.97 -8.95
CA ASP A 9 -30.66 -20.36 -9.99
C ASP A 9 -29.94 -21.42 -10.84
N ASP A 10 -30.33 -22.67 -10.67
CA ASP A 10 -29.83 -23.84 -11.40
C ASP A 10 -30.30 -23.87 -12.88
N ASP A 11 -30.89 -22.77 -13.38
CA ASP A 11 -31.69 -22.75 -14.62
C ASP A 11 -31.14 -21.88 -15.76
N TYR A 12 -29.81 -21.71 -15.83
CA TYR A 12 -29.17 -21.38 -17.12
C TYR A 12 -28.55 -22.63 -17.73
N ASN A 13 -29.40 -23.63 -17.93
CA ASN A 13 -29.11 -24.79 -18.74
C ASN A 13 -29.33 -24.38 -20.20
N TYR A 14 -28.31 -23.80 -20.85
CA TYR A 14 -28.25 -23.82 -22.31
C TYR A 14 -27.86 -25.24 -22.73
N ASP A 15 -28.79 -26.19 -22.59
CA ASP A 15 -28.74 -27.41 -23.37
C ASP A 15 -29.12 -27.02 -24.80
N LEU A 16 -28.11 -26.61 -25.56
CA LEU A 16 -28.25 -26.40 -27.00
C LEU A 16 -28.83 -27.67 -27.61
N THR A 17 -29.97 -27.53 -28.26
CA THR A 17 -30.63 -28.64 -28.96
C THR A 17 -29.76 -29.08 -30.14
N SER A 18 -29.89 -30.33 -30.58
CA SER A 18 -29.13 -30.85 -31.74
C SER A 18 -29.35 -30.03 -33.02
N ALA A 19 -30.46 -29.30 -33.11
CA ALA A 19 -30.75 -28.37 -34.21
C ALA A 19 -29.93 -27.07 -34.12
N GLU A 20 -29.72 -26.52 -32.92
CA GLU A 20 -28.88 -25.33 -32.72
C GLU A 20 -27.38 -25.65 -32.88
N LEU A 21 -26.98 -26.91 -32.68
CA LEU A 21 -25.63 -27.39 -33.01
C LEU A 21 -25.41 -27.50 -34.53
N ASP A 22 -26.41 -27.97 -35.28
CA ASP A 22 -26.32 -28.07 -36.74
C ASP A 22 -26.27 -26.70 -37.42
N ASP A 23 -26.94 -25.68 -36.86
CA ASP A 23 -26.83 -24.29 -37.35
C ASP A 23 -25.45 -23.66 -37.05
N LEU A 24 -24.77 -24.08 -35.98
CA LEU A 24 -23.42 -23.61 -35.64
C LEU A 24 -22.34 -24.26 -36.52
N TYR A 25 -22.54 -25.51 -36.98
CA TYR A 25 -21.62 -26.24 -37.84
C TYR A 25 -21.89 -26.03 -39.35
N ASN A 26 -23.10 -25.63 -39.75
CA ASN A 26 -23.45 -25.31 -41.14
C ASN A 26 -23.46 -23.81 -41.42
N PHE A 27 -22.69 -23.01 -40.69
CA PHE A 27 -22.47 -21.61 -41.05
C PHE A 27 -21.68 -21.56 -42.37
N ASP A 28 -22.43 -21.36 -43.45
CA ASP A 28 -21.93 -21.24 -44.83
C ASP A 28 -21.00 -20.02 -44.90
N ASP A 29 -19.70 -20.28 -45.06
CA ASP A 29 -18.56 -19.33 -45.07
C ASP A 29 -18.58 -18.38 -46.30
N SER A 30 -19.72 -18.27 -46.97
CA SER A 30 -19.92 -17.48 -48.19
C SER A 30 -20.44 -16.06 -47.94
N ASN A 31 -20.87 -15.75 -46.71
CA ASN A 31 -21.16 -14.39 -46.23
C ASN A 31 -20.11 -13.94 -45.18
N TYR A 32 -18.84 -14.18 -45.50
CA TYR A 32 -17.71 -13.63 -44.76
C TYR A 32 -17.66 -12.11 -44.92
N ASP A 33 -18.18 -11.36 -43.95
CA ASP A 33 -17.98 -9.92 -43.84
C ASP A 33 -16.80 -9.64 -42.87
N PRO A 34 -15.63 -9.19 -43.38
CA PRO A 34 -14.47 -8.88 -42.54
C PRO A 34 -14.74 -7.79 -41.49
N SER A 35 -15.87 -7.08 -41.57
CA SER A 35 -16.21 -6.00 -40.65
C SER A 35 -16.70 -6.46 -39.26
N ASP A 36 -17.10 -7.73 -39.09
CA ASP A 36 -17.59 -8.22 -37.79
C ASP A 36 -16.47 -8.39 -36.74
N TYR A 37 -15.22 -8.59 -37.18
CA TYR A 37 -14.04 -8.56 -36.30
C TYR A 37 -13.41 -7.16 -36.17
N SER A 38 -13.78 -6.20 -37.02
CA SER A 38 -13.26 -4.83 -36.94
C SER A 38 -13.67 -4.08 -35.65
N ILE A 39 -14.61 -4.64 -34.88
CA ILE A 39 -15.06 -4.10 -33.59
C ILE A 39 -14.14 -4.54 -32.42
N LEU A 40 -13.35 -5.61 -32.60
CA LEU A 40 -12.42 -6.11 -31.58
C LEU A 40 -10.97 -5.59 -31.73
N ASP A 41 -10.63 -5.02 -32.89
CA ASP A 41 -9.29 -4.46 -33.17
C ASP A 41 -9.10 -3.01 -32.70
N ASP A 42 -10.12 -2.35 -32.17
CA ASP A 42 -10.04 -0.94 -31.70
C ASP A 42 -9.40 -0.82 -30.29
N TYR A 43 -8.40 -1.65 -29.96
CA TYR A 43 -7.46 -1.29 -28.90
C TYR A 43 -6.56 -0.17 -29.44
N PRO A 44 -6.35 0.93 -28.69
CA PRO A 44 -5.43 1.96 -29.14
C PRO A 44 -4.03 1.34 -29.26
N GLU A 45 -3.57 1.06 -30.49
CA GLU A 45 -2.18 0.72 -30.75
C GLU A 45 -1.33 1.90 -30.27
N LEU A 46 -0.65 1.68 -29.14
CA LEU A 46 0.35 2.61 -28.63
C LEU A 46 1.49 2.66 -29.66
N ASP A 47 1.82 3.85 -30.14
CA ASP A 47 2.97 4.02 -31.04
C ASP A 47 4.25 3.46 -30.37
N TYR A 48 5.16 2.93 -31.18
CA TYR A 48 6.40 2.30 -30.75
C TYR A 48 7.22 3.19 -29.81
N SER A 49 7.20 4.51 -30.04
CA SER A 49 7.84 5.49 -29.15
C SER A 49 7.29 5.47 -27.73
N THR A 50 5.97 5.27 -27.58
CA THR A 50 5.29 5.24 -26.28
C THR A 50 5.56 3.92 -25.55
N ILE A 51 5.58 2.80 -26.28
CA ILE A 51 5.91 1.48 -25.70
C ILE A 51 7.32 1.50 -25.11
N ASN A 52 8.31 2.04 -25.83
CA ASN A 52 9.68 2.15 -25.31
C ASN A 52 9.77 3.00 -24.03
N ILE A 53 9.05 4.14 -23.97
CA ILE A 53 9.01 4.98 -22.76
C ILE A 53 8.43 4.21 -21.57
N LEU A 54 7.41 3.39 -21.80
CA LEU A 54 6.80 2.56 -20.77
C LEU A 54 7.75 1.46 -20.28
N GLU A 55 8.41 0.74 -21.18
CA GLU A 55 9.37 -0.31 -20.83
C GLU A 55 10.60 0.25 -20.09
N ASP A 56 11.13 1.39 -20.56
CA ASP A 56 12.21 2.10 -19.90
C ASP A 56 11.81 2.53 -18.47
N SER A 57 10.60 3.06 -18.32
CA SER A 57 10.05 3.46 -17.02
C SER A 57 9.93 2.28 -16.05
N VAL A 58 9.46 1.13 -16.53
CA VAL A 58 9.39 -0.10 -15.72
C VAL A 58 10.78 -0.53 -15.30
N THR A 59 11.73 -0.57 -16.24
CA THR A 59 13.13 -0.95 -16.00
C THR A 59 13.80 -0.04 -14.97
N VAL A 60 13.63 1.27 -15.08
CA VAL A 60 14.16 2.24 -14.11
C VAL A 60 13.55 2.03 -12.73
N ASN A 61 12.23 1.80 -12.65
CA ASN A 61 11.56 1.59 -11.38
C ASN A 61 12.01 0.29 -10.70
N VAL A 62 12.17 -0.82 -11.44
CA VAL A 62 12.68 -2.09 -10.88
C VAL A 62 14.06 -1.90 -10.24
N ASN A 63 14.97 -1.21 -10.94
CA ASN A 63 16.29 -0.90 -10.39
C ASN A 63 16.22 -0.03 -9.12
N LEU A 64 15.34 0.97 -9.10
CA LEU A 64 15.12 1.80 -7.90
C LEU A 64 14.47 1.01 -6.77
N GLN A 65 13.59 0.06 -7.06
CA GLN A 65 12.96 -0.80 -6.05
C GLN A 65 13.98 -1.74 -5.42
N ALA A 66 14.90 -2.32 -6.21
CA ALA A 66 16.02 -3.09 -5.68
C ALA A 66 16.91 -2.24 -4.75
N LEU A 67 17.21 -0.99 -5.15
CA LEU A 67 17.94 -0.05 -4.29
C LEU A 67 17.15 0.28 -3.01
N ALA A 68 15.84 0.51 -3.12
CA ALA A 68 14.95 0.79 -2.00
C ALA A 68 14.90 -0.38 -1.01
N LEU A 69 14.88 -1.61 -1.51
CA LEU A 69 14.94 -2.82 -0.69
C LEU A 69 16.23 -2.85 0.13
N LEU A 70 17.40 -2.60 -0.49
CA LEU A 70 18.68 -2.55 0.21
C LEU A 70 18.72 -1.46 1.29
N PHE A 71 18.25 -0.26 0.98
CA PHE A 71 18.20 0.86 1.92
C PHE A 71 17.25 0.60 3.09
N ASN A 72 16.10 -0.06 2.84
CA ASN A 72 15.17 -0.43 3.88
C ASN A 72 15.69 -1.56 4.77
N ILE A 73 16.38 -2.56 4.21
CA ILE A 73 17.05 -3.59 5.02
C ILE A 73 18.08 -2.93 5.96
N PHE A 74 18.90 -2.01 5.43
CA PHE A 74 19.84 -1.25 6.24
C PHE A 74 19.14 -0.40 7.32
N HIS A 75 18.07 0.31 6.95
CA HIS A 75 17.24 1.08 7.87
C HIS A 75 16.67 0.21 9.01
N PHE A 76 16.18 -0.98 8.68
CA PHE A 76 15.64 -1.95 9.62
C PHE A 76 16.69 -2.45 10.63
N ILE A 77 17.92 -2.72 10.16
CA ILE A 77 19.05 -3.12 11.03
C ILE A 77 19.37 -2.03 12.08
N ILE A 78 19.24 -0.75 11.70
CA ILE A 78 19.43 0.35 12.64
C ILE A 78 18.24 0.43 13.60
N LEU A 79 17.00 0.43 13.08
CA LEU A 79 15.79 0.60 13.89
C LEU A 79 15.61 -0.48 14.97
N THR A 80 16.04 -1.71 14.70
CA THR A 80 15.94 -2.84 15.64
C THR A 80 16.90 -2.77 16.84
N ARG A 81 17.80 -1.77 16.89
CA ARG A 81 18.74 -1.58 17.99
C ARG A 81 18.01 -1.25 19.30
N LYS A 82 18.50 -1.81 20.41
CA LYS A 82 17.93 -1.67 21.76
C LYS A 82 17.47 -0.23 22.13
N PRO A 83 18.25 0.85 21.91
CA PRO A 83 17.84 2.19 22.33
C PRO A 83 16.64 2.76 21.55
N LEU A 84 16.37 2.27 20.34
CA LEU A 84 15.26 2.75 19.52
C LEU A 84 13.96 2.02 19.84
N ARG A 85 14.02 0.73 20.19
CA ARG A 85 12.83 -0.08 20.53
C ARG A 85 12.08 0.37 21.79
N SER A 86 12.68 1.20 22.63
CA SER A 86 12.01 1.80 23.79
C SER A 86 11.11 3.00 23.44
N ASN A 87 11.11 3.45 22.19
CA ASN A 87 10.30 4.58 21.73
C ASN A 87 9.20 4.11 20.78
N ALA A 88 7.95 4.43 21.10
CA ALA A 88 6.77 4.06 20.30
C ALA A 88 6.87 4.50 18.83
N ILE A 89 7.44 5.68 18.56
CA ILE A 89 7.59 6.18 17.19
C ILE A 89 8.48 5.26 16.36
N PHE A 90 9.59 4.78 16.93
CA PHE A 90 10.47 3.86 16.22
C PHE A 90 9.85 2.48 16.05
N MET A 91 8.93 2.06 16.93
CA MET A 91 8.17 0.82 16.74
C MET A 91 7.23 0.90 15.54
N TYR A 92 6.56 2.02 15.31
CA TYR A 92 5.81 2.25 14.07
C TYR A 92 6.73 2.23 12.85
N MET A 93 7.87 2.91 12.92
CA MET A 93 8.85 2.91 11.81
C MET A 93 9.38 1.50 11.49
N ILE A 94 9.59 0.64 12.49
CA ILE A 94 9.97 -0.77 12.28
C ILE A 94 8.89 -1.51 11.49
N ALA A 95 7.63 -1.36 11.89
CA ALA A 95 6.52 -2.03 11.22
C ALA A 95 6.30 -1.53 9.79
N ILE A 96 6.39 -0.20 9.56
CA ILE A 96 6.35 0.42 8.23
C ILE A 96 7.49 -0.11 7.36
N CYS A 97 8.72 -0.08 7.88
CA CYS A 97 9.90 -0.54 7.16
C CYS A 97 9.83 -2.05 6.82
N LEU A 98 9.34 -2.89 7.74
CA LEU A 98 9.13 -4.31 7.46
C LEU A 98 8.09 -4.52 6.35
N SER A 99 7.01 -3.74 6.38
CA SER A 99 5.97 -3.76 5.34
C SER A 99 6.52 -3.33 3.98
N ASP A 100 7.37 -2.31 3.94
CA ASP A 100 8.01 -1.84 2.71
C ASP A 100 9.03 -2.87 2.17
N ILE A 101 9.81 -3.53 3.04
CA ILE A 101 10.71 -4.63 2.65
C ILE A 101 9.92 -5.75 1.99
N LEU A 102 8.82 -6.19 2.60
CA LEU A 102 7.96 -7.23 2.02
C LEU A 102 7.36 -6.78 0.69
N ASN A 103 6.86 -5.54 0.62
CA ASN A 103 6.26 -5.00 -0.60
C ASN A 103 7.25 -4.96 -1.77
N PHE A 104 8.45 -4.42 -1.57
CA PHE A 104 9.47 -4.39 -2.62
C PHE A 104 10.06 -5.77 -2.94
N SER A 105 10.11 -6.69 -1.98
CA SER A 105 10.52 -8.07 -2.26
C SER A 105 9.54 -8.73 -3.25
N LEU A 106 8.24 -8.50 -3.08
CA LEU A 106 7.20 -8.97 -4.01
C LEU A 106 7.35 -8.32 -5.39
N CYS A 107 7.60 -7.00 -5.47
CA CYS A 107 7.81 -6.33 -6.76
C CYS A 107 9.09 -6.77 -7.49
N ASN A 108 10.13 -7.21 -6.76
CA ASN A 108 11.33 -7.76 -7.37
C ASN A 108 11.10 -9.18 -7.89
N TYR A 109 10.19 -9.93 -7.27
CA TYR A 109 9.76 -11.25 -7.75
C TYR A 109 8.90 -11.12 -9.01
N ASP A 110 7.90 -10.23 -8.97
CA ASP A 110 7.04 -9.88 -10.10
C ASP A 110 7.09 -8.36 -10.36
N PRO A 111 7.91 -7.92 -11.34
CA PRO A 111 8.05 -6.52 -11.73
C PRO A 111 6.76 -5.84 -12.19
N TYR A 112 5.80 -6.61 -12.67
CA TYR A 112 4.54 -6.10 -13.22
C TYR A 112 3.47 -5.88 -12.15
N LEU A 113 3.67 -6.44 -10.94
CA LEU A 113 2.72 -6.33 -9.82
C LEU A 113 2.26 -4.89 -9.51
N PRO A 114 3.15 -3.86 -9.48
CA PRO A 114 2.74 -2.47 -9.27
C PRO A 114 1.95 -1.84 -10.42
N TYR A 115 2.02 -2.47 -11.60
CA TYR A 115 1.45 -1.99 -12.88
C TYR A 115 0.22 -2.77 -13.31
N THR A 116 -0.07 -3.91 -12.65
CA THR A 116 -1.35 -4.59 -12.80
C THR A 116 -2.48 -3.59 -12.60
N LEU A 117 -3.65 -3.86 -13.20
CA LEU A 117 -4.84 -2.98 -13.26
C LEU A 117 -5.51 -2.79 -11.88
N THR A 118 -4.72 -2.53 -10.85
CA THR A 118 -5.03 -2.27 -9.45
C THR A 118 -5.94 -1.06 -9.25
N ALA A 119 -6.19 -0.26 -10.29
CA ALA A 119 -7.16 0.82 -10.23
C ALA A 119 -8.60 0.30 -10.07
N ILE A 120 -8.87 -0.93 -10.50
CA ILE A 120 -10.08 -1.68 -10.14
C ILE A 120 -9.75 -2.50 -8.87
N PRO A 121 -10.63 -2.50 -7.87
CA PRO A 121 -10.30 -2.70 -6.46
C PRO A 121 -9.75 -4.08 -6.17
N ARG A 122 -10.34 -5.06 -6.83
CA ARG A 122 -10.01 -6.47 -6.73
C ARG A 122 -10.48 -7.11 -8.01
N LYS A 123 -9.51 -7.54 -8.79
CA LYS A 123 -9.74 -8.43 -9.91
C LYS A 123 -9.13 -9.77 -9.51
N THR A 124 -9.84 -10.85 -9.80
CA THR A 124 -9.21 -12.15 -9.73
C THR A 124 -8.08 -12.23 -10.76
N VAL A 125 -6.99 -12.91 -10.39
CA VAL A 125 -5.87 -13.14 -11.31
C VAL A 125 -6.23 -14.37 -12.13
N ILE A 126 -6.68 -14.15 -13.36
CA ILE A 126 -7.06 -15.21 -14.29
C ILE A 126 -5.79 -15.98 -14.70
N ASP A 127 -5.93 -17.29 -14.89
CA ASP A 127 -4.86 -18.09 -15.48
C ASP A 127 -4.88 -17.91 -17.02
N ASP A 128 -4.10 -16.95 -17.50
CA ASP A 128 -3.97 -16.63 -18.93
C ASP A 128 -2.93 -17.53 -19.64
N GLU A 129 -2.10 -18.24 -18.89
CA GLU A 129 -1.05 -19.11 -19.47
C GLU A 129 -1.63 -20.46 -19.91
N THR A 130 -2.64 -20.93 -19.21
CA THR A 130 -3.22 -22.25 -19.43
C THR A 130 -4.66 -22.15 -19.91
N TYR A 131 -4.92 -22.67 -21.12
CA TYR A 131 -6.30 -22.80 -21.59
C TYR A 131 -7.03 -23.95 -20.88
N TYR A 132 -8.07 -23.60 -20.12
CA TYR A 132 -8.99 -24.59 -19.52
C TYR A 132 -10.34 -24.56 -20.23
N CYS A 133 -10.76 -25.71 -20.73
CA CYS A 133 -12.13 -25.87 -21.20
C CYS A 133 -13.08 -26.10 -20.01
N LEU A 134 -13.64 -25.01 -19.47
CA LEU A 134 -14.49 -25.00 -18.28
C LEU A 134 -15.96 -24.76 -18.63
N LYS A 135 -16.87 -25.20 -17.75
CA LYS A 135 -18.28 -24.78 -17.78
C LYS A 135 -18.34 -23.25 -17.63
N THR A 136 -19.27 -22.62 -18.36
CA THR A 136 -19.47 -21.16 -18.43
C THR A 136 -19.64 -20.45 -17.09
N LYS A 137 -20.01 -21.16 -16.02
CA LYS A 137 -20.13 -20.59 -14.68
C LYS A 137 -18.79 -20.38 -13.95
N TRP A 138 -17.72 -21.00 -14.41
CA TRP A 138 -16.41 -21.03 -13.74
C TRP A 138 -15.33 -20.35 -14.58
N GLU A 139 -14.41 -19.71 -13.88
CA GLU A 139 -13.21 -19.09 -14.43
C GLU A 139 -11.99 -19.60 -13.67
N ALA A 140 -10.92 -19.97 -14.40
CA ALA A 140 -9.69 -20.48 -13.81
C ALA A 140 -8.86 -19.35 -13.22
N ILE A 141 -8.39 -19.53 -11.99
CA ILE A 141 -7.61 -18.53 -11.26
C ILE A 141 -6.18 -19.02 -11.08
N ASN A 142 -5.22 -18.15 -11.43
CA ASN A 142 -3.82 -18.35 -11.08
C ASN A 142 -3.65 -18.12 -9.56
N ALA A 143 -3.55 -19.23 -8.83
CA ALA A 143 -3.44 -19.20 -7.37
C ALA A 143 -2.19 -18.46 -6.87
N GLU A 144 -1.06 -18.62 -7.56
CA GLU A 144 0.19 -17.96 -7.20
C GLU A 144 0.08 -16.45 -7.38
N GLY A 145 -0.33 -16.01 -8.58
CA GLY A 145 -0.53 -14.60 -8.88
C GLY A 145 -1.55 -13.94 -7.94
N GLN A 146 -2.64 -14.66 -7.60
CA GLN A 146 -3.63 -14.18 -6.65
C GLN A 146 -3.06 -13.96 -5.25
N ILE A 147 -2.22 -14.88 -4.75
CA ILE A 147 -1.58 -14.74 -3.43
C ILE A 147 -0.60 -13.56 -3.45
N LEU A 148 0.24 -13.45 -4.47
CA LEU A 148 1.23 -12.37 -4.60
C LEU A 148 0.56 -11.00 -4.65
N SER A 149 -0.47 -10.84 -5.49
CA SER A 149 -1.25 -9.60 -5.59
C SER A 149 -1.91 -9.22 -4.26
N THR A 150 -2.49 -10.20 -3.56
CA THR A 150 -3.13 -9.97 -2.26
C THR A 150 -2.12 -9.53 -1.20
N LEU A 151 -0.96 -10.18 -1.11
CA LEU A 151 0.11 -9.82 -0.18
C LEU A 151 0.69 -8.43 -0.50
N PHE A 152 0.84 -8.11 -1.79
CA PHE A 152 1.29 -6.80 -2.22
C PHE A 152 0.35 -5.69 -1.75
N GLU A 153 -0.96 -5.83 -1.96
CA GLU A 153 -1.94 -4.84 -1.48
C GLU A 153 -1.94 -4.73 0.05
N ILE A 154 -1.94 -5.85 0.79
CA ILE A 154 -1.90 -5.82 2.27
C ILE A 154 -0.67 -5.06 2.78
N THR A 155 0.52 -5.41 2.29
CA THR A 155 1.79 -4.77 2.71
C THR A 155 1.83 -3.29 2.32
N LYS A 156 1.31 -2.95 1.14
CA LYS A 156 1.17 -1.55 0.70
C LYS A 156 0.28 -0.74 1.63
N ARG A 157 -0.90 -1.27 1.99
CA ARG A 157 -1.84 -0.59 2.89
C ARG A 157 -1.31 -0.47 4.31
N LEU A 158 -0.65 -1.51 4.83
CA LEU A 158 -0.07 -1.47 6.16
C LEU A 158 0.92 -0.32 6.33
N SER A 159 1.85 -0.15 5.39
CA SER A 159 2.83 0.95 5.41
C SER A 159 2.17 2.34 5.47
N ILE A 160 1.17 2.57 4.60
CA ILE A 160 0.44 3.85 4.51
C ILE A 160 -0.34 4.15 5.81
N TRP A 161 -1.16 3.20 6.25
CA TRP A 161 -2.09 3.43 7.36
C TRP A 161 -1.37 3.47 8.71
N LEU A 162 -0.30 2.70 8.89
CA LEU A 162 0.58 2.84 10.06
C LEU A 162 1.26 4.20 10.08
N SER A 163 1.67 4.75 8.93
CA SER A 163 2.24 6.11 8.84
C SER A 163 1.23 7.18 9.27
N ILE A 164 -0.03 7.06 8.86
CA ILE A 164 -1.12 7.97 9.26
C ILE A 164 -1.38 7.87 10.77
N ILE A 165 -1.52 6.64 11.29
CA ILE A 165 -1.77 6.39 12.71
C ILE A 165 -0.61 6.92 13.57
N MET A 166 0.64 6.67 13.17
CA MET A 166 1.82 7.22 13.81
C MET A 166 1.78 8.76 13.84
N SER A 167 1.46 9.39 12.72
CA SER A 167 1.35 10.85 12.63
C SER A 167 0.25 11.38 13.54
N PHE A 168 -0.92 10.72 13.56
CA PHE A 168 -2.05 11.08 14.40
C PHE A 168 -1.73 10.99 15.90
N ILE A 169 -1.17 9.87 16.36
CA ILE A 169 -0.79 9.68 17.76
C ILE A 169 0.24 10.72 18.19
N ARG A 170 1.24 10.98 17.34
CA ARG A 170 2.25 12.02 17.59
C ARG A 170 1.61 13.41 17.69
N THR A 171 0.68 13.74 16.81
CA THR A 171 -0.02 15.03 16.82
C THR A 171 -0.83 15.20 18.09
N ILE A 172 -1.61 14.20 18.51
CA ILE A 172 -2.39 14.26 19.76
C ILE A 172 -1.47 14.33 20.98
N ALA A 173 -0.37 13.57 21.01
CA ALA A 173 0.60 13.61 22.11
C ALA A 173 1.24 14.99 22.29
N VAL A 174 1.47 15.73 21.20
CA VAL A 174 1.99 17.11 21.24
C VAL A 174 0.89 18.11 21.63
N ILE A 175 -0.35 17.92 21.18
CA ILE A 175 -1.47 18.82 21.54
C ILE A 175 -1.83 18.68 23.02
N PHE A 176 -1.88 17.45 23.53
CA PHE A 176 -2.36 17.13 24.88
C PHE A 176 -1.27 16.44 25.73
N PRO A 177 -0.15 17.14 26.04
CA PRO A 177 0.93 16.55 26.83
C PRO A 177 0.52 16.19 28.27
N MET A 178 -0.55 16.82 28.80
CA MET A 178 -1.04 16.63 30.17
C MET A 178 -2.11 15.54 30.29
N SER A 179 -2.50 14.88 29.20
CA SER A 179 -3.49 13.82 29.25
C SER A 179 -2.82 12.45 29.41
N ASP A 180 -3.00 11.84 30.58
CA ASP A 180 -2.45 10.50 30.86
C ASP A 180 -2.94 9.44 29.86
N ARG A 181 -4.19 9.56 29.39
CA ARG A 181 -4.75 8.66 28.38
C ARG A 181 -3.97 8.72 27.07
N VAL A 182 -3.65 9.93 26.61
CA VAL A 182 -2.89 10.16 25.37
C VAL A 182 -1.46 9.65 25.52
N GLN A 183 -0.82 9.95 26.66
CA GLN A 183 0.55 9.47 26.92
C GLN A 183 0.59 7.93 27.01
N ASN A 184 -0.44 7.30 27.60
CA ASN A 184 -0.54 5.85 27.67
C ASN A 184 -0.64 5.20 26.27
N VAL A 185 -1.49 5.74 25.39
CA VAL A 185 -1.61 5.26 23.99
C VAL A 185 -0.29 5.41 23.23
N ALA A 186 0.49 6.45 23.52
CA ALA A 186 1.81 6.68 22.94
C ALA A 186 2.94 5.80 23.55
N THR A 187 2.61 4.80 24.37
CA THR A 187 3.61 3.84 24.88
C THR A 187 3.85 2.67 23.90
N VAL A 188 5.00 2.00 24.05
CA VAL A 188 5.39 0.86 23.21
C VAL A 188 4.39 -0.30 23.28
N LYS A 189 3.85 -0.60 24.48
CA LYS A 189 2.88 -1.70 24.65
C LYS A 189 1.62 -1.49 23.82
N TRP A 190 1.02 -0.30 23.91
CA TRP A 190 -0.16 0.05 23.13
C TRP A 190 0.15 0.17 21.63
N THR A 191 1.33 0.67 21.28
CA THR A 191 1.79 0.75 19.89
C THR A 191 1.81 -0.64 19.24
N LEU A 192 2.35 -1.66 19.92
CA LEU A 192 2.37 -3.04 19.42
C LEU A 192 0.96 -3.60 19.22
N ILE A 193 0.04 -3.33 20.16
CA ILE A 193 -1.36 -3.74 20.05
C ILE A 193 -2.03 -3.08 18.83
N ILE A 194 -1.82 -1.77 18.64
CA ILE A 194 -2.38 -1.02 17.50
C ILE A 194 -1.83 -1.57 16.18
N ILE A 195 -0.53 -1.83 16.08
CA ILE A 195 0.07 -2.42 14.88
C ILE A 195 -0.57 -3.77 14.55
N LEU A 196 -0.73 -4.65 15.55
CA LEU A 196 -1.35 -5.96 15.37
C LEU A 196 -2.82 -5.85 14.90
N ILE A 197 -3.60 -4.95 15.51
CA ILE A 197 -4.99 -4.72 15.13
C ILE A 197 -5.08 -4.25 13.67
N VAL A 198 -4.25 -3.29 13.28
CA VAL A 198 -4.23 -2.77 11.90
C VAL A 198 -3.84 -3.87 10.91
N MET A 199 -2.86 -4.71 11.26
CA MET A 199 -2.48 -5.88 10.46
C MET A 199 -3.66 -6.84 10.24
N VAL A 200 -4.37 -7.21 11.31
CA VAL A 200 -5.52 -8.11 11.22
C VAL A 200 -6.65 -7.50 10.39
N ILE A 201 -6.94 -6.20 10.55
CA ILE A 201 -7.97 -5.51 9.76
C ILE A 201 -7.68 -5.59 8.27
N TRP A 202 -6.44 -5.30 7.84
CA TRP A 202 -6.09 -5.33 6.41
C TRP A 202 -6.05 -6.75 5.84
N ILE A 203 -5.58 -7.73 6.62
CA ILE A 203 -5.64 -9.15 6.20
C ILE A 203 -7.10 -9.55 5.94
N ILE A 204 -7.98 -9.35 6.91
CA ILE A 204 -9.41 -9.70 6.77
C ILE A 204 -10.03 -8.97 5.57
N PHE A 205 -9.77 -7.67 5.43
CA PHE A 205 -10.33 -6.86 4.35
C PHE A 205 -9.93 -7.35 2.96
N HIS A 206 -8.72 -7.88 2.79
CA HIS A 206 -8.23 -8.35 1.49
C HIS A 206 -8.45 -9.85 1.25
N THR A 207 -8.51 -10.70 2.28
CA THR A 207 -8.58 -12.16 2.09
C THR A 207 -9.99 -12.74 2.15
N TRP A 208 -10.99 -12.04 2.69
CA TRP A 208 -12.32 -12.62 2.93
C TRP A 208 -12.97 -13.21 1.66
N PHE A 209 -12.82 -12.57 0.50
CA PHE A 209 -13.45 -13.01 -0.75
C PHE A 209 -12.80 -14.30 -1.28
N ILE A 210 -11.50 -14.48 -1.06
CA ILE A 210 -10.76 -15.71 -1.40
C ILE A 210 -11.39 -16.88 -0.65
N PHE A 211 -11.55 -16.75 0.66
CA PHE A 211 -12.16 -17.80 1.48
C PHE A 211 -13.62 -18.08 1.10
N TRP A 212 -14.36 -17.06 0.70
CA TRP A 212 -15.80 -17.19 0.44
C TRP A 212 -16.14 -17.67 -0.98
N PHE A 213 -15.37 -17.27 -1.99
CA PHE A 213 -15.73 -17.48 -3.41
C PHE A 213 -14.79 -18.40 -4.19
N LEU A 214 -13.50 -18.49 -3.84
CA LEU A 214 -12.61 -19.40 -4.55
C LEU A 214 -12.91 -20.85 -4.15
N ARG A 215 -12.86 -21.75 -5.12
CA ARG A 215 -13.12 -23.18 -4.96
C ARG A 215 -12.02 -23.98 -5.60
N ILE A 216 -11.68 -25.11 -5.00
CA ILE A 216 -10.78 -26.09 -5.58
C ILE A 216 -11.64 -27.21 -6.15
N HIS A 217 -11.57 -27.40 -7.46
CA HIS A 217 -12.30 -28.44 -8.16
C HIS A 217 -11.34 -29.38 -8.88
N TRP A 218 -11.72 -30.65 -8.99
CA TRP A 218 -11.06 -31.57 -9.90
C TRP A 218 -11.47 -31.21 -11.33
N LEU A 219 -10.49 -30.95 -12.20
CA LEU A 219 -10.72 -30.37 -13.53
C LEU A 219 -11.75 -31.14 -14.39
N PRO A 220 -11.80 -32.49 -14.40
CA PRO A 220 -12.79 -33.25 -15.16
C PRO A 220 -14.24 -33.03 -14.71
N ASP A 221 -14.50 -32.63 -13.47
CA ASP A 221 -15.86 -32.36 -12.96
C ASP A 221 -16.43 -31.03 -13.46
N VAL A 222 -15.54 -30.07 -13.73
CA VAL A 222 -15.87 -28.72 -14.18
C VAL A 222 -15.75 -28.54 -15.69
N MET A 223 -15.29 -29.57 -16.40
CA MET A 223 -15.24 -29.65 -17.86
C MET A 223 -16.62 -30.05 -18.44
N PRO A 224 -17.12 -29.39 -19.50
CA PRO A 224 -18.29 -29.86 -20.23
C PRO A 224 -17.95 -31.11 -21.05
N LYS A 225 -18.60 -32.24 -20.72
CA LYS A 225 -18.27 -33.60 -21.21
C LYS A 225 -18.30 -33.77 -22.74
N ASN A 226 -19.09 -32.96 -23.45
CA ASN A 226 -19.35 -33.12 -24.89
C ASN A 226 -18.89 -31.92 -25.74
N VAL A 227 -18.33 -30.88 -25.12
CA VAL A 227 -17.94 -29.64 -25.82
C VAL A 227 -16.43 -29.53 -25.94
N CYS A 228 -15.69 -30.07 -24.98
CA CYS A 228 -14.25 -29.90 -24.95
C CYS A 228 -13.50 -30.87 -25.85
N PRO A 229 -12.41 -30.41 -26.50
CA PRO A 229 -11.53 -31.31 -27.24
C PRO A 229 -10.90 -32.34 -26.30
N PRO A 230 -10.64 -33.57 -26.78
CA PRO A 230 -9.96 -34.59 -25.98
C PRO A 230 -8.55 -34.13 -25.62
N GLN A 231 -8.30 -33.99 -24.31
CA GLN A 231 -7.00 -33.64 -23.75
C GLN A 231 -6.31 -34.88 -23.14
N PRO A 232 -4.97 -34.92 -23.11
CA PRO A 232 -4.25 -36.07 -22.57
C PRO A 232 -4.48 -36.18 -21.04
N LYS A 233 -4.55 -37.42 -20.52
CA LYS A 233 -5.00 -37.71 -19.14
C LYS A 233 -4.20 -36.97 -18.06
N ASN A 234 -2.91 -36.78 -18.29
CA ASN A 234 -2.00 -36.05 -17.40
C ASN A 234 -2.30 -34.55 -17.30
N GLU A 235 -2.94 -33.94 -18.31
CA GLU A 235 -3.32 -32.52 -18.28
C GLU A 235 -4.68 -32.28 -17.60
N ILE A 236 -5.56 -33.29 -17.65
CA ILE A 236 -6.90 -33.24 -17.04
C ILE A 236 -6.93 -33.75 -15.60
N ASP A 237 -6.02 -34.65 -15.19
CA ASP A 237 -6.01 -35.22 -13.84
C ASP A 237 -5.30 -34.31 -12.83
N ARG A 238 -5.84 -33.11 -12.64
CA ARG A 238 -5.33 -32.11 -11.70
C ARG A 238 -6.45 -31.31 -11.03
N TYR A 239 -6.12 -30.73 -9.89
CA TYR A 239 -6.98 -29.76 -9.22
C TYR A 239 -6.72 -28.37 -9.77
N VAL A 240 -7.80 -27.64 -10.05
CA VAL A 240 -7.77 -26.26 -10.51
C VAL A 240 -8.48 -25.37 -9.50
N VAL A 241 -7.94 -24.16 -9.29
CA VAL A 241 -8.61 -23.13 -8.51
C VAL A 241 -9.54 -22.38 -9.45
N VAL A 242 -10.83 -22.35 -9.12
CA VAL A 242 -11.85 -21.67 -9.92
C VAL A 242 -12.62 -20.67 -9.07
N ALA A 243 -13.08 -19.61 -9.74
CA ALA A 243 -14.00 -18.64 -9.20
C ALA A 243 -15.26 -18.56 -10.08
N PRO A 244 -16.41 -18.12 -9.52
CA PRO A 244 -17.59 -17.84 -10.34
C PRO A 244 -17.28 -16.73 -11.35
N LEU A 245 -17.68 -16.89 -12.62
CA LEU A 245 -17.40 -15.92 -13.68
C LEU A 245 -17.88 -14.49 -13.35
N ALA A 246 -19.03 -14.36 -12.66
CA ALA A 246 -19.58 -13.07 -12.26
C ALA A 246 -18.93 -12.46 -10.99
N LEU A 247 -17.85 -13.05 -10.46
CA LEU A 247 -17.23 -12.60 -9.21
C LEU A 247 -16.60 -11.21 -9.37
N ASP A 248 -15.81 -10.99 -10.42
CA ASP A 248 -15.11 -9.72 -10.64
C ASP A 248 -16.09 -8.55 -10.85
N GLU A 249 -17.17 -8.77 -11.60
CA GLU A 249 -18.22 -7.78 -11.79
C GLU A 249 -18.92 -7.43 -10.46
N LYS A 250 -19.26 -8.46 -9.66
CA LYS A 250 -19.86 -8.22 -8.32
C LYS A 250 -18.89 -7.49 -7.40
N LEU A 251 -17.63 -7.91 -7.40
CA LEU A 251 -16.60 -7.38 -6.51
C LEU A 251 -16.33 -5.91 -6.82
N SER A 252 -16.19 -5.57 -8.09
CA SER A 252 -16.06 -4.19 -8.56
C SER A 252 -17.30 -3.36 -8.18
N LYS A 253 -18.51 -3.85 -8.48
CA LYS A 253 -19.77 -3.14 -8.14
C LYS A 253 -19.85 -2.72 -6.66
N TYR A 254 -19.46 -3.57 -5.73
CA TYR A 254 -19.58 -3.29 -4.29
C TYR A 254 -18.36 -2.59 -3.67
N LEU A 255 -17.16 -2.80 -4.22
CA LEU A 255 -15.92 -2.33 -3.58
C LEU A 255 -15.23 -1.18 -4.29
N ASN A 256 -15.63 -0.84 -5.52
CA ASN A 256 -15.07 0.29 -6.28
C ASN A 256 -15.03 1.57 -5.44
N ILE A 257 -16.19 1.99 -4.95
CA ILE A 257 -16.34 3.23 -4.21
C ILE A 257 -15.55 3.20 -2.89
N PRO A 258 -15.70 2.18 -2.01
CA PRO A 258 -14.89 2.09 -0.79
C PRO A 258 -13.38 2.14 -1.03
N GLU A 259 -12.88 1.46 -2.05
CA GLU A 259 -11.44 1.41 -2.30
C GLU A 259 -10.88 2.71 -2.86
N ILE A 260 -11.62 3.41 -3.73
CA ILE A 260 -11.27 4.76 -4.18
C ILE A 260 -11.17 5.69 -2.97
N ILE A 261 -12.16 5.66 -2.07
CA ILE A 261 -12.15 6.45 -0.85
C ILE A 261 -10.91 6.11 -0.01
N LEU A 262 -10.62 4.84 0.22
CA LEU A 262 -9.46 4.40 1.03
C LEU A 262 -8.10 4.75 0.39
N LYS A 263 -8.00 4.84 -0.94
CA LYS A 263 -6.79 5.30 -1.64
C LYS A 263 -6.62 6.82 -1.57
N PHE A 264 -7.72 7.58 -1.62
CA PHE A 264 -7.67 9.04 -1.58
C PHE A 264 -7.55 9.61 -0.16
N LEU A 265 -8.06 8.90 0.85
CA LEU A 265 -8.08 9.38 2.23
C LEU A 265 -6.68 9.74 2.80
N PRO A 266 -5.61 8.95 2.57
CA PRO A 266 -4.25 9.30 2.97
C PRO A 266 -3.79 10.67 2.47
N PHE A 267 -4.14 11.02 1.22
CA PHE A 267 -3.78 12.29 0.60
C PHE A 267 -4.40 13.50 1.31
N ILE A 268 -5.55 13.33 1.95
CA ILE A 268 -6.21 14.40 2.72
C ILE A 268 -5.75 14.39 4.18
N ILE A 269 -5.80 13.22 4.83
CA ILE A 269 -5.59 13.13 6.29
C ILE A 269 -4.14 13.47 6.65
N TYR A 270 -3.16 12.92 5.92
CA TYR A 270 -1.76 13.09 6.26
C TYR A 270 -1.28 14.56 6.26
N PRO A 271 -1.59 15.39 5.24
CA PRO A 271 -1.25 16.82 5.29
C PRO A 271 -1.99 17.58 6.38
N ILE A 272 -3.26 17.28 6.66
CA ILE A 272 -3.99 17.93 7.76
C ILE A 272 -3.30 17.66 9.10
N LEU A 273 -2.91 16.41 9.35
CA LEU A 273 -2.22 16.02 10.58
C LEU A 273 -0.84 16.67 10.72
N THR A 274 -0.10 16.80 9.62
CA THR A 274 1.25 17.39 9.63
C THR A 274 1.18 18.91 9.78
N ILE A 275 0.24 19.60 9.14
CA ILE A 275 -0.02 21.03 9.34
C ILE A 275 -0.42 21.28 10.79
N ALA A 276 -1.34 20.49 11.34
CA ALA A 276 -1.73 20.59 12.74
C ALA A 276 -0.53 20.42 13.69
N LEU A 277 0.32 19.41 13.44
CA LEU A 277 1.54 19.19 14.21
C LEU A 277 2.50 20.40 14.13
N LEU A 278 2.73 20.94 12.94
CA LEU A 278 3.61 22.08 12.74
C LEU A 278 3.09 23.32 13.48
N ILE A 279 1.81 23.65 13.34
CA ILE A 279 1.19 24.78 14.05
C ILE A 279 1.43 24.67 15.56
N GLN A 280 1.25 23.48 16.12
CA GLN A 280 1.43 23.25 17.55
C GLN A 280 2.89 23.38 17.98
N ILE A 281 3.82 22.78 17.24
CA ILE A 281 5.27 22.92 17.51
C ILE A 281 5.67 24.40 17.48
N HIS A 282 5.20 25.16 16.49
CA HIS A 282 5.47 26.59 16.38
C HIS A 282 4.86 27.39 17.54
N SER A 283 3.62 27.08 17.95
CA SER A 283 2.96 27.69 19.11
C SER A 283 3.73 27.43 20.42
N TYR A 284 4.14 26.19 20.67
CA TYR A 284 4.95 25.83 21.82
C TYR A 284 6.31 26.53 21.82
N LYS A 285 7.01 26.57 20.67
CA LYS A 285 8.29 27.29 20.55
C LYS A 285 8.13 28.78 20.87
N LYS A 286 7.09 29.43 20.36
CA LYS A 286 6.81 30.85 20.62
C LYS A 286 6.55 31.10 22.11
N LYS A 287 5.79 30.24 22.79
CA LYS A 287 5.56 30.32 24.24
C LYS A 287 6.85 30.16 25.04
N ARG A 288 7.74 29.25 24.61
CA ARG A 288 9.01 28.95 25.29
C ARG A 288 10.10 30.01 25.04
N GLN A 289 10.13 30.64 23.87
CA GLN A 289 11.02 31.77 23.58
C GLN A 289 10.68 33.02 24.38
N LYS A 290 9.41 33.20 24.78
CA LYS A 290 9.01 34.25 25.72
C LYS A 290 9.51 34.01 27.15
N SER A 291 9.84 32.77 27.51
CA SER A 291 10.32 32.41 28.87
C SER A 291 11.82 32.15 28.96
N VAL A 292 12.53 31.91 27.84
CA VAL A 292 13.98 31.69 27.80
C VAL A 292 14.56 32.40 26.58
N SER A 293 15.47 33.35 26.79
CA SER A 293 16.24 34.03 25.74
C SER A 293 17.19 33.04 25.06
N THR A 294 16.65 32.26 24.13
CA THR A 294 17.42 31.29 23.36
C THR A 294 17.52 31.78 21.92
N GLU A 295 18.73 31.83 21.37
CA GLU A 295 19.00 32.26 20.00
C GLU A 295 18.15 31.52 18.96
N LYS A 296 17.77 32.23 17.89
CA LYS A 296 17.00 31.71 16.75
C LYS A 296 17.83 30.69 15.96
N LYS A 297 17.85 29.44 16.41
CA LYS A 297 18.34 28.32 15.57
C LYS A 297 17.31 28.06 14.45
N SER A 298 17.76 27.96 13.20
CA SER A 298 16.89 27.70 12.05
C SER A 298 16.14 26.37 12.22
N ASP A 299 14.84 26.36 11.96
CA ASP A 299 13.98 25.21 12.21
C ASP A 299 14.02 24.22 11.03
N ASN A 300 15.18 23.58 10.84
CA ASN A 300 15.40 22.62 9.75
C ASN A 300 14.47 21.39 9.88
N THR A 301 14.01 21.09 11.09
CA THR A 301 13.01 20.05 11.38
C THR A 301 11.66 20.35 10.72
N SER A 302 11.14 21.57 10.82
CA SER A 302 9.87 21.91 10.17
C SER A 302 9.94 21.78 8.64
N LYS A 303 11.07 22.20 8.04
CA LYS A 303 11.30 22.04 6.59
C LYS A 303 11.34 20.57 6.16
N LEU A 304 11.98 19.72 6.96
CA LEU A 304 12.09 18.30 6.66
C LEU A 304 10.77 17.53 6.86
N VAL A 305 9.96 17.89 7.86
CA VAL A 305 8.58 17.35 8.01
C VAL A 305 7.72 17.74 6.80
N LEU A 306 7.84 18.99 6.35
CA LEU A 306 7.09 19.49 5.19
C LEU A 306 7.52 18.77 3.90
N PHE A 307 8.82 18.56 3.70
CA PHE A 307 9.34 17.77 2.59
C PHE A 307 8.73 16.36 2.56
N MET A 308 8.76 15.62 3.67
CA MET A 308 8.16 14.29 3.79
C MET A 308 6.66 14.27 3.51
N THR A 309 5.98 15.36 3.83
CA THR A 309 4.53 15.49 3.59
C THR A 309 4.25 15.67 2.12
N ILE A 310 5.01 16.55 1.44
CA ILE A 310 4.88 16.78 0.01
C ILE A 310 5.20 15.50 -0.77
N THR A 311 6.30 14.80 -0.43
CA THR A 311 6.66 13.56 -1.13
C THR A 311 5.61 12.47 -0.95
N PHE A 312 5.06 12.31 0.26
CA PHE A 312 3.96 11.39 0.53
C PHE A 312 2.68 11.76 -0.23
N MET A 313 2.33 13.03 -0.28
CA MET A 313 1.16 13.50 -1.03
C MET A 313 1.31 13.25 -2.53
N LEU A 314 2.49 13.50 -3.09
CA LEU A 314 2.75 13.23 -4.50
C LEU A 314 2.71 11.72 -4.79
N SER A 315 3.30 10.89 -3.94
CA SER A 315 3.33 9.44 -4.18
C SER A 315 1.96 8.78 -4.02
N GLU A 316 1.24 9.06 -2.94
CA GLU A 316 -0.03 8.39 -2.63
C GLU A 316 -1.24 9.12 -3.25
N GLY A 317 -1.18 10.45 -3.36
CA GLY A 317 -2.26 11.26 -3.92
C GLY A 317 -2.47 11.01 -5.41
N LEU A 318 -1.39 10.87 -6.18
CA LEU A 318 -1.51 10.57 -7.61
C LEU A 318 -2.13 9.19 -7.86
N GLY A 319 -1.82 8.19 -7.04
CA GLY A 319 -2.48 6.88 -7.11
C GLY A 319 -3.97 6.92 -6.71
N GLY A 320 -4.35 7.83 -5.80
CA GLY A 320 -5.77 8.08 -5.48
C GLY A 320 -6.52 8.78 -6.61
N VAL A 321 -5.89 9.75 -7.27
CA VAL A 321 -6.43 10.45 -8.44
C VAL A 321 -6.61 9.50 -9.62
N ASP A 322 -5.62 8.62 -9.88
CA ASP A 322 -5.70 7.58 -10.90
C ASP A 322 -6.96 6.72 -10.74
N ALA A 323 -7.22 6.23 -9.52
CA ALA A 323 -8.39 5.40 -9.24
C ALA A 323 -9.72 6.11 -9.57
N ILE A 324 -9.79 7.44 -9.35
CA ILE A 324 -10.97 8.26 -9.71
C ILE A 324 -11.08 8.38 -11.24
N ILE A 325 -9.96 8.64 -11.92
CA ILE A 325 -9.88 8.77 -13.38
C ILE A 325 -10.29 7.47 -14.05
N GLN A 326 -9.84 6.32 -13.56
CA GLN A 326 -10.21 5.04 -14.16
C GLN A 326 -11.70 4.73 -14.01
N TYR A 327 -12.27 4.98 -12.84
CA TYR A 327 -13.69 4.76 -12.58
C TYR A 327 -14.59 5.69 -13.41
N THR A 328 -14.21 6.97 -13.56
CA THR A 328 -15.09 7.99 -14.15
C THR A 328 -14.76 8.28 -15.61
N LEU A 329 -13.47 8.46 -15.92
CA LEU A 329 -12.99 9.02 -17.17
C LEU A 329 -12.73 7.93 -18.22
N LEU A 330 -12.02 6.85 -17.86
CA LEU A 330 -11.73 5.77 -18.82
C LEU A 330 -12.99 5.04 -19.27
N PHE A 331 -13.95 4.80 -18.36
CA PHE A 331 -15.25 4.23 -18.71
C PHE A 331 -16.00 5.12 -19.71
N TRP A 332 -16.03 6.43 -19.46
CA TRP A 332 -16.71 7.38 -20.33
C TRP A 332 -15.99 7.57 -21.67
N MET A 333 -14.66 7.56 -21.68
CA MET A 333 -13.84 7.68 -22.89
C MET A 333 -13.90 6.45 -23.78
N LYS A 334 -13.86 5.25 -23.20
CA LYS A 334 -14.04 3.98 -23.93
C LYS A 334 -15.42 3.90 -24.60
N LEU A 335 -16.43 4.53 -24.00
CA LEU A 335 -17.78 4.61 -24.55
C LEU A 335 -17.98 5.72 -25.60
N ASN A 336 -17.21 6.82 -25.55
CA ASN A 336 -17.52 8.04 -26.32
C ASN A 336 -16.45 8.54 -27.31
N MET A 337 -15.20 8.06 -27.29
CA MET A 337 -14.11 8.69 -28.06
C MET A 337 -13.12 7.70 -28.68
N LYS A 338 -12.90 7.82 -30.00
CA LYS A 338 -11.78 7.22 -30.78
C LYS A 338 -10.43 7.97 -30.65
N ASN A 339 -10.23 8.77 -29.59
CA ASN A 339 -9.02 9.61 -29.48
C ASN A 339 -7.91 8.90 -28.69
N ASN A 340 -7.14 8.07 -29.40
CA ASN A 340 -6.09 7.21 -28.83
C ASN A 340 -5.00 7.97 -28.07
N ASN A 341 -4.72 9.23 -28.44
CA ASN A 341 -3.61 10.00 -27.88
C ASN A 341 -3.80 10.34 -26.39
N LEU A 342 -5.00 10.76 -25.97
CA LEU A 342 -5.23 11.15 -24.57
C LEU A 342 -5.23 9.94 -23.63
N LEU A 343 -5.75 8.80 -24.10
CA LEU A 343 -5.67 7.52 -23.38
C LEU A 343 -4.21 7.11 -23.18
N ALA A 344 -3.39 7.21 -24.23
CA ALA A 344 -1.96 6.94 -24.14
C ALA A 344 -1.25 7.83 -23.11
N TYR A 345 -1.53 9.14 -23.09
CA TYR A 345 -0.93 10.05 -22.08
C TYR A 345 -1.32 9.69 -20.64
N ILE A 346 -2.57 9.29 -20.40
CA ILE A 346 -3.04 8.86 -19.08
C ILE A 346 -2.30 7.59 -18.66
N GLU A 347 -2.13 6.64 -19.58
CA GLU A 347 -1.41 5.38 -19.36
C GLU A 347 0.08 5.61 -19.02
N ILE A 348 0.75 6.50 -19.76
CA ILE A 348 2.14 6.90 -19.48
C ILE A 348 2.23 7.50 -18.07
N CYS A 349 1.35 8.46 -17.74
CA CYS A 349 1.33 9.08 -16.43
C CYS A 349 1.12 8.05 -15.31
N ARG A 350 0.23 7.07 -15.53
CA ARG A 350 -0.07 6.00 -14.57
C ARG A 350 1.15 5.20 -14.19
N ASN A 351 1.92 4.81 -15.20
CA ASN A 351 3.10 3.97 -15.00
C ASN A 351 4.25 4.71 -14.29
N GLN A 352 4.14 6.03 -14.04
CA GLN A 352 5.09 6.79 -13.24
C GLN A 352 4.80 6.81 -11.74
N TYR A 353 3.58 6.54 -11.28
CA TYR A 353 3.23 6.66 -9.84
C TYR A 353 4.01 5.67 -8.94
N PRO A 354 4.24 4.41 -9.34
CA PRO A 354 5.07 3.49 -8.56
C PRO A 354 6.48 4.02 -8.29
N LEU A 355 7.07 4.75 -9.25
CA LEU A 355 8.39 5.38 -9.11
C LEU A 355 8.42 6.40 -7.96
N LEU A 356 7.42 7.27 -7.88
CA LEU A 356 7.32 8.30 -6.85
C LEU A 356 7.18 7.67 -5.46
N ARG A 357 6.45 6.56 -5.36
CA ARG A 357 6.35 5.78 -4.12
C ARG A 357 7.70 5.21 -3.72
N THR A 358 8.46 4.64 -4.66
CA THR A 358 9.81 4.12 -4.41
C THR A 358 10.74 5.20 -3.86
N ILE A 359 10.71 6.40 -4.46
CA ILE A 359 11.50 7.56 -4.01
C ILE A 359 11.06 8.02 -2.62
N ASN A 360 9.76 8.09 -2.35
CA ASN A 360 9.25 8.48 -1.04
C ASN A 360 9.72 7.52 0.05
N ILE A 361 9.69 6.21 -0.20
CA ILE A 361 10.14 5.22 0.78
C ILE A 361 11.66 5.29 1.01
N LEU A 362 12.45 5.46 -0.05
CA LEU A 362 13.91 5.68 0.05
C LEU A 362 14.27 6.85 0.99
N SER A 363 13.41 7.86 1.08
CA SER A 363 13.64 9.02 1.93
C SER A 363 13.55 8.73 3.44
N HIS A 364 12.87 7.67 3.87
CA HIS A 364 12.63 7.40 5.30
C HIS A 364 13.93 7.27 6.11
N CYS A 365 14.91 6.52 5.60
CA CYS A 365 16.20 6.34 6.26
C CYS A 365 16.94 7.67 6.41
N ILE A 366 16.99 8.47 5.33
CA ILE A 366 17.64 9.78 5.30
C ILE A 366 16.97 10.73 6.30
N VAL A 367 15.64 10.76 6.33
CA VAL A 367 14.89 11.61 7.24
C VAL A 367 15.09 11.21 8.69
N CYS A 368 15.14 9.90 9.00
CA CYS A 368 15.44 9.44 10.35
C CYS A 368 16.85 9.86 10.82
N LEU A 369 17.86 9.80 9.93
CA LEU A 369 19.21 10.30 10.21
C LEU A 369 19.23 11.79 10.54
N LEU A 370 18.49 12.60 9.78
CA LEU A 370 18.45 14.04 9.97
C LEU A 370 17.63 14.44 11.21
N MET A 371 16.51 13.77 11.48
CA MET A 371 15.58 14.13 12.56
C MET A 371 16.00 13.69 13.94
N SER A 372 16.55 12.48 14.09
CA SER A 372 16.69 11.85 15.40
C SER A 372 18.14 11.71 15.83
N ALA A 373 18.48 12.31 16.99
CA ALA A 373 19.76 12.08 17.65
C ALA A 373 19.93 10.60 18.05
N GLN A 374 18.88 9.99 18.62
CA GLN A 374 18.88 8.57 19.02
C GLN A 374 19.17 7.65 17.82
N TYR A 375 18.63 7.97 16.65
CA TYR A 375 18.86 7.20 15.43
C TYR A 375 20.31 7.36 14.94
N ARG A 376 20.86 8.59 14.96
CA ARG A 376 22.27 8.83 14.61
C ARG A 376 23.21 8.11 15.56
N ASP A 377 22.92 8.08 16.85
CA ASP A 377 23.77 7.39 17.84
C ASP A 377 23.72 5.87 17.64
N ALA A 378 22.54 5.31 17.34
CA ALA A 378 22.40 3.90 16.96
C ALA A 378 23.12 3.57 15.63
N THR A 379 23.15 4.51 14.68
CA THR A 379 23.91 4.34 13.43
C THR A 379 25.40 4.37 13.71
N LYS A 380 25.88 5.35 14.49
CA LYS A 380 27.29 5.45 14.88
C LYS A 380 27.77 4.22 15.65
N SER A 381 26.95 3.66 16.54
CA SER A 381 27.33 2.44 17.26
C SER A 381 27.46 1.22 16.36
N LEU A 382 26.80 1.21 15.20
CA LEU A 382 26.93 0.17 14.18
C LEU A 382 28.29 0.22 13.46
N PHE A 383 28.79 1.42 13.14
CA PHE A 383 30.03 1.61 12.38
C PHE A 383 31.26 1.89 13.26
N CYS A 384 31.08 2.43 14.46
CA CYS A 384 32.14 2.77 15.39
C CYS A 384 32.14 1.79 16.57
N CYS A 385 32.62 0.56 16.36
CA CYS A 385 32.75 -0.48 17.39
C CYS A 385 33.74 -0.19 18.54
N CYS A 386 34.20 1.06 18.74
CA CYS A 386 35.37 1.35 19.59
C CYS A 386 35.16 2.36 20.73
N LYS A 387 33.94 2.60 21.22
CA LYS A 387 33.77 3.29 22.51
C LYS A 387 32.99 2.43 23.49
N LYS A 388 33.68 1.99 24.55
CA LYS A 388 33.09 1.39 25.75
C LYS A 388 31.93 2.28 26.21
N GLU A 389 30.77 1.67 26.43
CA GLU A 389 29.61 2.33 27.04
C GLU A 389 30.04 2.91 28.39
N GLU A 390 30.01 4.23 28.54
CA GLU A 390 29.88 4.80 29.88
C GLU A 390 28.44 4.53 30.34
N PRO A 391 28.25 4.03 31.58
CA PRO A 391 26.93 3.69 32.07
C PRO A 391 26.00 4.91 32.04
N TRP A 392 24.83 4.70 31.43
CA TRP A 392 23.69 5.62 31.38
C TRP A 392 23.41 6.19 32.79
N LYS A 393 23.81 7.44 33.02
CA LYS A 393 23.38 8.18 34.22
C LYS A 393 21.92 8.57 34.02
N SER A 394 21.04 7.94 34.79
CA SER A 394 19.66 8.37 34.89
C SER A 394 19.61 9.84 35.28
N ALA A 395 18.71 10.60 34.66
CA ALA A 395 18.45 12.01 34.95
C ALA A 395 17.72 12.18 36.29
N GLY A 396 18.33 11.69 37.38
CA GLY A 396 17.77 11.61 38.72
C GLY A 396 18.76 11.98 39.81
N THR A 397 19.78 12.80 39.55
CA THR A 397 20.67 13.32 40.61
C THR A 397 21.29 14.66 40.20
N VAL A 398 20.45 15.65 39.89
CA VAL A 398 20.85 17.06 40.08
C VAL A 398 20.65 17.35 41.56
N VAL A 399 21.62 16.93 42.37
CA VAL A 399 21.69 17.34 43.78
C VAL A 399 21.95 18.84 43.80
N ARG A 400 20.94 19.53 44.31
CA ARG A 400 20.91 20.90 44.82
C ARG A 400 22.24 21.25 45.48
N LYS A 401 23.12 21.96 44.77
CA LYS A 401 24.24 22.67 45.39
C LYS A 401 23.67 23.96 45.98
N SER A 402 23.08 23.88 47.16
CA SER A 402 22.77 25.07 47.96
C SER A 402 24.08 25.61 48.51
N THR A 403 24.54 26.72 47.93
CA THR A 403 25.59 27.56 48.49
C THR A 403 25.12 28.11 49.84
N SER A 404 25.69 27.61 50.92
CA SER A 404 25.61 28.23 52.24
C SER A 404 26.40 29.53 52.23
N VAL A 405 25.72 30.67 52.14
CA VAL A 405 26.29 31.97 52.49
C VAL A 405 25.75 32.32 53.87
N SER A 406 26.63 32.27 54.87
CA SER A 406 26.39 32.76 56.21
C SER A 406 26.15 34.27 56.19
N LYS A 407 25.02 34.72 56.72
CA LYS A 407 24.85 36.09 57.23
C LYS A 407 24.31 36.01 58.65
N THR A 408 25.22 36.09 59.61
CA THR A 408 24.97 36.49 61.00
C THR A 408 24.92 38.02 61.06
N SER A 409 23.77 38.57 61.40
CA SER A 409 23.66 39.83 62.16
C SER A 409 22.29 39.85 62.84
N LEU A 410 22.26 39.42 64.10
CA LEU A 410 21.17 39.67 65.03
C LEU A 410 21.16 41.17 65.36
N GLY A 411 20.01 41.82 65.17
CA GLY A 411 19.70 43.09 65.82
C GLY A 411 19.27 42.83 67.26
N ALA A 412 19.85 43.58 68.19
CA ALA A 412 19.41 43.66 69.57
C ALA A 412 18.24 44.64 69.69
N VAL A 413 17.18 44.20 70.35
CA VAL A 413 16.22 45.03 71.07
C VAL A 413 16.17 44.44 72.48
N GLY A 414 16.49 45.26 73.49
CA GLY A 414 16.62 44.88 74.89
C GLY A 414 17.84 45.52 75.51
#